data_AF-A0A1Y3BTT3-F1
#
_entry.id   AF-A0A1Y3BTT3-F1
#
_cell.length_a   1.000
_cell.length_b   1.000
_cell.length_c   1.000
_cell.angle_alpha   90.00
_cell.angle_beta   90.00
_cell.angle_gamma   90.00
#
_symmetry.space_group_name_H-M   'P 1'
#
loop_
_entity.id
_entity.type
_entity.pdbx_description
1 polymer ?
#
loop_
_entity_poly.entity_id
_entity_poly.type
_entity_poly.pdbx_seq_one_letter_code
_entity_poly.pdbx_strand_id
1 'polypeptide(L)'
;GRKCHDFKRSIAGHRPNCALGPRVHVNILTSPIDANFVYGSTRAAAERLRTFRGGLMRTWNIFDKERMKPLLPAEDKNPDLECINRPRNLFCFIAGDIRVNEQIHLTVLHTLYVRDHNRMAIELGRINPHWDDERIYQEARHIMAATVQHIAFNEWLPIVIGDNMMNRHNLKLVENGGYWNGYDPRSHTSPSQAFTTSAFRFGHTFIQGKVMRFDNNHNMIAQHSLRNLLRRPYIVYRPGMMDELAMGLVDTPAQSYDSFITKEVSGHLFQEEDDFAGMDLPMLNLLRAREQGVPGYNFYREWCGLKRAESFEDLIPMVGNRTAKMYSELYAHPDDIDLWSGGVSEFPMPDALVGPTFACIIARNFANIRKGDRFWYENPGMPSSFTP
;
A
#
# COMPACT_ATOMS: atom_id res chain seq x y z
N GLY A 1 4.26 14.66 32.11
CA GLY A 1 4.60 14.46 30.68
C GLY A 1 4.28 13.02 30.28
N ARG A 2 3.89 12.81 29.02
CA ARG A 2 3.62 11.48 28.42
C ARG A 2 4.90 10.63 28.50
N LYS A 3 4.84 9.45 29.15
CA LYS A 3 6.00 8.58 29.41
C LYS A 3 6.17 7.45 28.39
N CYS A 4 5.15 7.18 27.58
CA CYS A 4 5.14 6.14 26.56
C CYS A 4 4.19 6.49 25.40
N HIS A 5 4.39 5.83 24.26
CA HIS A 5 3.41 5.77 23.18
C HIS A 5 2.49 4.57 23.38
N ASP A 6 1.19 4.73 23.07
CA ASP A 6 0.26 3.60 23.07
C ASP A 6 0.60 2.67 21.89
N PHE A 7 0.64 1.36 22.17
CA PHE A 7 0.92 0.35 21.16
C PHE A 7 0.08 -0.90 21.45
N LYS A 8 -0.87 -1.19 20.55
CA LYS A 8 -1.73 -2.36 20.65
C LYS A 8 -1.18 -3.51 19.81
N ARG A 9 -1.05 -4.68 20.45
CA ARG A 9 -0.68 -5.93 19.76
C ARG A 9 -1.74 -6.30 18.73
N SER A 10 -1.31 -6.83 17.58
CA SER A 10 -2.22 -7.26 16.51
C SER A 10 -3.08 -8.43 16.98
N ILE A 11 -4.28 -8.59 16.41
CA ILE A 11 -5.15 -9.74 16.73
C ILE A 11 -4.41 -11.05 16.44
N ALA A 12 -4.47 -11.99 17.38
CA ALA A 12 -3.91 -13.32 17.20
C ALA A 12 -4.80 -14.13 16.24
N GLY A 13 -4.19 -14.77 15.25
CA GLY A 13 -4.86 -15.67 14.32
C GLY A 13 -4.97 -17.10 14.86
N HIS A 14 -5.79 -17.90 14.18
CA HIS A 14 -5.94 -19.32 14.46
C HIS A 14 -5.04 -20.14 13.55
N ARG A 15 -4.34 -21.12 14.13
CA ARG A 15 -3.61 -22.14 13.37
C ARG A 15 -4.60 -23.13 12.76
N PRO A 16 -4.26 -23.77 11.61
CA PRO A 16 -5.03 -24.90 11.12
C PRO A 16 -5.29 -25.93 12.23
N ASN A 17 -6.53 -26.41 12.33
CA ASN A 17 -6.99 -27.35 13.36
C ASN A 17 -6.85 -26.86 14.82
N CYS A 18 -6.74 -25.54 15.04
CA CYS A 18 -6.58 -24.94 16.38
C CYS A 18 -5.38 -25.51 17.17
N ALA A 19 -4.35 -25.98 16.47
CA ALA A 19 -3.18 -26.58 17.10
C ALA A 19 -2.38 -25.57 17.95
N LEU A 20 -1.77 -26.05 19.05
CA LEU A 20 -0.86 -25.24 19.86
C LEU A 20 0.42 -24.86 19.08
N GLY A 21 1.03 -23.74 19.48
CA GLY A 21 2.35 -23.33 19.01
C GLY A 21 2.52 -21.80 18.92
N PRO A 22 3.57 -21.31 18.23
CA PRO A 22 3.83 -19.87 18.08
C PRO A 22 2.61 -19.05 17.64
N ARG A 23 2.48 -17.85 18.20
CA ARG A 23 1.44 -16.89 17.82
C ARG A 23 1.50 -16.61 16.31
N VAL A 24 0.36 -16.67 15.65
CA VAL A 24 0.18 -16.24 14.26
C VAL A 24 -0.76 -15.04 14.22
N HIS A 25 -0.86 -14.36 13.09
CA HIS A 25 -1.62 -13.11 12.93
C HIS A 25 -2.57 -13.23 11.74
N VAL A 26 -3.62 -12.42 11.75
CA VAL A 26 -4.66 -12.45 10.73
C VAL A 26 -4.38 -11.39 9.66
N ASN A 27 -4.42 -11.78 8.39
CA ASN A 27 -4.65 -10.85 7.30
C ASN A 27 -6.17 -10.71 7.11
N ILE A 28 -6.69 -9.50 7.32
CA ILE A 28 -8.14 -9.21 7.17
C ILE A 28 -8.52 -8.82 5.74
N LEU A 29 -7.52 -8.71 4.85
CA LEU A 29 -7.71 -8.42 3.42
C LEU A 29 -7.53 -9.69 2.60
N THR A 30 -8.05 -9.69 1.37
CA THR A 30 -7.70 -10.72 0.39
C THR A 30 -6.22 -10.57 0.01
N SER A 31 -5.52 -11.70 -0.10
CA SER A 31 -4.09 -11.73 -0.41
C SER A 31 -3.73 -11.48 -1.89
N PRO A 32 -4.53 -11.95 -2.89
CA PRO A 32 -4.30 -11.60 -4.30
C PRO A 32 -4.42 -10.10 -4.55
N ILE A 33 -3.81 -9.62 -5.65
CA ILE A 33 -3.99 -8.24 -6.12
C ILE A 33 -5.30 -8.19 -6.92
N ASP A 34 -6.41 -7.96 -6.22
CA ASP A 34 -7.78 -8.05 -6.76
C ASP A 34 -8.55 -6.72 -6.65
N ALA A 35 -7.82 -5.62 -6.43
CA ALA A 35 -8.36 -4.28 -6.15
C ALA A 35 -9.32 -4.24 -4.93
N ASN A 36 -9.11 -5.08 -3.92
CA ASN A 36 -9.90 -5.05 -2.67
C ASN A 36 -9.93 -3.68 -1.97
N PHE A 37 -8.97 -2.79 -2.20
CA PHE A 37 -8.98 -1.44 -1.66
C PHE A 37 -10.10 -0.56 -2.28
N VAL A 38 -10.61 -0.95 -3.44
CA VAL A 38 -11.80 -0.36 -4.08
C VAL A 38 -13.07 -1.10 -3.66
N TYR A 39 -13.05 -2.44 -3.69
CA TYR A 39 -14.27 -3.27 -3.61
C TYR A 39 -14.56 -3.87 -2.23
N GLY A 40 -13.61 -3.82 -1.30
CA GLY A 40 -13.69 -4.46 0.01
C GLY A 40 -13.28 -5.93 -0.03
N SER A 41 -12.90 -6.45 1.15
CA SER A 41 -12.52 -7.86 1.35
C SER A 41 -13.64 -8.73 1.93
N THR A 42 -14.84 -8.18 2.10
CA THR A 42 -16.02 -8.91 2.57
C THR A 42 -17.23 -8.58 1.73
N ARG A 43 -18.19 -9.49 1.67
CA ARG A 43 -19.47 -9.27 0.99
C ARG A 43 -20.19 -8.03 1.51
N ALA A 44 -20.26 -7.86 2.83
CA ALA A 44 -20.90 -6.71 3.45
C ALA A 44 -20.23 -5.37 3.07
N ALA A 45 -18.89 -5.34 2.98
CA ALA A 45 -18.16 -4.16 2.51
C ALA A 45 -18.46 -3.86 1.03
N ALA A 46 -18.41 -4.88 0.17
CA ALA A 46 -18.72 -4.73 -1.25
C ALA A 46 -20.16 -4.24 -1.49
N GLU A 47 -21.14 -4.84 -0.82
CA GLU A 47 -22.54 -4.43 -0.90
C GLU A 47 -22.75 -3.00 -0.39
N ARG A 48 -22.07 -2.61 0.69
CA ARG A 48 -22.14 -1.24 1.24
C ARG A 48 -21.66 -0.19 0.24
N LEU A 49 -20.72 -0.53 -0.63
CA LEU A 49 -20.08 0.38 -1.58
C LEU A 49 -20.81 0.45 -2.93
N ARG A 50 -21.81 -0.40 -3.19
CA ARG A 50 -22.54 -0.46 -4.46
C ARG A 50 -23.83 0.33 -4.44
N THR A 51 -24.24 0.80 -5.61
CA THR A 51 -25.57 1.40 -5.82
C THR A 51 -26.63 0.36 -6.17
N PHE A 52 -26.21 -0.84 -6.58
CA PHE A 52 -27.05 -1.89 -7.18
C PHE A 52 -27.84 -1.42 -8.40
N ARG A 53 -27.34 -0.41 -9.11
CA ARG A 53 -27.88 0.06 -10.39
C ARG A 53 -26.74 0.30 -11.40
N GLY A 54 -26.85 -0.32 -12.57
CA GLY A 54 -25.92 -0.12 -13.69
C GLY A 54 -24.48 -0.59 -13.39
N GLY A 55 -24.31 -1.48 -12.43
CA GLY A 55 -23.01 -1.94 -11.95
C GLY A 55 -22.21 -0.90 -11.17
N LEU A 56 -22.81 0.24 -10.79
CA LEU A 56 -22.08 1.39 -10.27
C LEU A 56 -21.73 1.28 -8.79
N MET A 57 -20.55 1.78 -8.45
CA MET A 57 -20.12 2.09 -7.09
C MET A 57 -20.74 3.40 -6.62
N ARG A 58 -21.03 3.49 -5.31
CA ARG A 58 -21.54 4.70 -4.67
C ARG A 58 -20.48 5.79 -4.74
N THR A 59 -20.93 6.99 -5.05
CA THR A 59 -20.14 8.22 -5.03
C THR A 59 -20.96 9.33 -4.41
N TRP A 60 -20.32 10.43 -4.04
CA TRP A 60 -21.01 11.62 -3.55
C TRP A 60 -20.84 12.80 -4.52
N ASN A 61 -21.96 13.16 -5.12
CA ASN A 61 -22.15 14.24 -6.08
C ASN A 61 -22.25 15.63 -5.42
N ILE A 62 -21.32 15.98 -4.52
CA ILE A 62 -21.37 17.24 -3.78
C ILE A 62 -21.12 18.48 -4.67
N PHE A 63 -20.45 18.29 -5.82
CA PHE A 63 -20.07 19.35 -6.75
C PHE A 63 -20.84 19.34 -8.07
N ASP A 64 -22.07 18.78 -8.07
CA ASP A 64 -22.89 18.70 -9.29
C ASP A 64 -23.23 20.09 -9.86
N LYS A 65 -23.41 21.09 -8.98
CA LYS A 65 -23.70 22.48 -9.41
C LYS A 65 -22.52 23.10 -10.16
N GLU A 66 -21.31 22.74 -9.76
CA GLU A 66 -20.04 23.16 -10.36
C GLU A 66 -19.66 22.29 -11.58
N ARG A 67 -20.48 21.28 -11.93
CA ARG A 67 -20.23 20.30 -13.00
C ARG A 67 -18.91 19.53 -12.83
N MET A 68 -18.50 19.29 -11.58
CA MET A 68 -17.28 18.56 -11.27
C MET A 68 -17.56 17.07 -11.02
N LYS A 69 -16.49 16.25 -11.08
CA LYS A 69 -16.58 14.81 -10.82
C LYS A 69 -16.86 14.54 -9.33
N PRO A 70 -17.56 13.43 -9.01
CA PRO A 70 -17.98 13.15 -7.65
C PRO A 70 -16.83 12.69 -6.75
N LEU A 71 -17.03 12.78 -5.44
CA LEU A 71 -16.10 12.25 -4.43
C LEU A 71 -16.48 10.82 -4.01
N LEU A 72 -15.64 10.22 -3.17
CA LEU A 72 -15.99 8.98 -2.48
C LEU A 72 -17.25 9.15 -1.61
N PRO A 73 -17.97 8.06 -1.33
CA PRO A 73 -19.12 8.09 -0.43
C PRO A 73 -18.72 8.46 1.01
N ALA A 74 -19.59 9.19 1.68
CA ALA A 74 -19.43 9.58 3.08
C ALA A 74 -19.57 8.37 4.03
N GLU A 75 -18.85 8.40 5.14
CA GLU A 75 -19.14 7.57 6.30
C GLU A 75 -20.31 8.18 7.09
N ASP A 76 -21.52 7.70 6.79
CA ASP A 76 -22.78 8.19 7.34
C ASP A 76 -23.17 7.54 8.69
N LYS A 77 -22.63 6.35 8.99
CA LYS A 77 -22.98 5.60 10.22
C LYS A 77 -22.10 5.97 11.41
N ASN A 78 -20.81 6.19 11.16
CA ASN A 78 -19.87 6.63 12.18
C ASN A 78 -18.97 7.73 11.62
N PRO A 79 -19.45 8.99 11.52
CA PRO A 79 -18.80 10.07 10.78
C PRO A 79 -17.33 10.34 11.13
N ASP A 80 -16.91 9.97 12.35
CA ASP A 80 -15.56 10.17 12.88
C ASP A 80 -14.64 8.94 12.71
N LEU A 81 -15.16 7.82 12.19
CA LEU A 81 -14.40 6.59 12.01
C LEU A 81 -13.20 6.82 11.07
N GLU A 82 -12.00 6.50 11.56
CA GLU A 82 -10.73 6.66 10.82
C GLU A 82 -10.34 8.11 10.45
N CYS A 83 -11.01 9.14 10.96
CA CYS A 83 -10.51 10.53 10.91
C CYS A 83 -10.27 11.11 12.30
N ILE A 84 -9.71 12.32 12.35
CA ILE A 84 -9.58 13.17 13.54
C ILE A 84 -10.05 14.59 13.22
N ASN A 85 -10.39 15.38 14.25
CA ASN A 85 -10.78 16.81 14.16
C ASN A 85 -11.81 17.13 13.06
N ARG A 86 -12.87 16.34 12.98
CA ARG A 86 -13.89 16.50 11.93
C ARG A 86 -14.72 17.78 12.09
N PRO A 87 -14.79 18.64 11.06
CA PRO A 87 -15.76 19.73 11.05
C PRO A 87 -17.20 19.18 11.02
N ARG A 88 -18.14 19.81 11.74
CA ARG A 88 -19.50 19.29 11.97
C ARG A 88 -20.23 18.79 10.71
N ASN A 89 -20.03 19.46 9.57
CA ASN A 89 -20.75 19.20 8.32
C ASN A 89 -19.93 18.43 7.27
N LEU A 90 -18.73 17.96 7.62
CA LEU A 90 -17.89 17.16 6.74
C LEU A 90 -17.78 15.74 7.30
N PHE A 91 -17.44 14.79 6.44
CA PHE A 91 -17.41 13.36 6.76
C PHE A 91 -16.10 12.74 6.33
N CYS A 92 -15.68 11.69 7.03
CA CYS A 92 -14.74 10.71 6.49
C CYS A 92 -15.31 10.05 5.23
N PHE A 93 -14.43 9.46 4.44
CA PHE A 93 -14.83 8.64 3.29
C PHE A 93 -14.84 7.15 3.65
N ILE A 94 -15.69 6.40 2.95
CA ILE A 94 -15.65 4.94 2.95
C ILE A 94 -15.13 4.44 1.59
N ALA A 95 -14.35 3.36 1.63
CA ALA A 95 -13.86 2.65 0.45
C ALA A 95 -13.71 1.16 0.78
N GLY A 96 -13.12 0.38 -0.13
CA GLY A 96 -12.83 -1.04 0.11
C GLY A 96 -11.82 -1.29 1.23
N ASP A 97 -10.88 -0.35 1.44
CA ASP A 97 -9.96 -0.36 2.57
C ASP A 97 -10.29 0.75 3.57
N ILE A 98 -10.25 0.42 4.87
CA ILE A 98 -10.60 1.34 5.96
C ILE A 98 -9.63 2.52 6.10
N ARG A 99 -8.40 2.38 5.60
CA ARG A 99 -7.35 3.39 5.73
C ARG A 99 -7.45 4.50 4.68
N VAL A 100 -8.51 4.55 3.89
CA VAL A 100 -8.71 5.55 2.81
C VAL A 100 -8.49 7.00 3.25
N ASN A 101 -8.74 7.31 4.52
CA ASN A 101 -8.58 8.65 5.10
C ASN A 101 -7.20 8.90 5.73
N GLU A 102 -6.30 7.91 5.78
CA GLU A 102 -5.04 7.96 6.52
C GLU A 102 -4.17 9.15 6.08
N GLN A 103 -4.11 9.39 4.77
CA GLN A 103 -3.45 10.53 4.17
C GLN A 103 -4.21 10.98 2.91
N ILE A 104 -4.03 12.24 2.51
CA ILE A 104 -4.87 12.88 1.49
C ILE A 104 -4.71 12.32 0.06
N HIS A 105 -3.50 12.04 -0.38
CA HIS A 105 -3.21 11.43 -1.68
C HIS A 105 -3.76 10.00 -1.78
N LEU A 106 -3.88 9.27 -0.67
CA LEU A 106 -4.53 7.96 -0.64
C LEU A 106 -6.02 8.14 -0.92
N THR A 107 -6.69 9.10 -0.26
CA THR A 107 -8.07 9.47 -0.58
C THR A 107 -8.23 9.86 -2.05
N VAL A 108 -7.28 10.63 -2.60
CA VAL A 108 -7.29 11.02 -4.03
C VAL A 108 -7.24 9.78 -4.92
N LEU A 109 -6.28 8.88 -4.72
CA LEU A 109 -6.13 7.65 -5.51
C LEU A 109 -7.38 6.77 -5.43
N HIS A 110 -7.91 6.52 -4.23
CA HIS A 110 -9.15 5.76 -4.06
C HIS A 110 -10.31 6.39 -4.84
N THR A 111 -10.43 7.72 -4.82
CA THR A 111 -11.46 8.46 -5.57
C THR A 111 -11.27 8.26 -7.08
N LEU A 112 -10.04 8.32 -7.60
CA LEU A 112 -9.74 8.08 -9.01
C LEU A 112 -10.14 6.66 -9.44
N TYR A 113 -9.80 5.64 -8.64
CA TYR A 113 -10.17 4.26 -8.93
C TYR A 113 -11.69 4.03 -8.94
N VAL A 114 -12.45 4.61 -8.00
CA VAL A 114 -13.91 4.51 -8.02
C VAL A 114 -14.52 5.22 -9.23
N ARG A 115 -13.98 6.39 -9.60
CA ARG A 115 -14.40 7.10 -10.82
C ARG A 115 -14.13 6.27 -12.08
N ASP A 116 -12.98 5.61 -12.15
CA ASP A 116 -12.62 4.78 -13.29
C ASP A 116 -13.46 3.50 -13.37
N HIS A 117 -13.78 2.87 -12.23
CA HIS A 117 -14.78 1.78 -12.19
C HIS A 117 -16.12 2.23 -12.76
N ASN A 118 -16.67 3.36 -12.30
CA ASN A 118 -17.97 3.85 -12.78
C ASN A 118 -17.92 4.22 -14.27
N ARG A 119 -16.80 4.77 -14.76
CA ARG A 119 -16.57 4.99 -16.19
C ARG A 119 -16.64 3.68 -16.98
N MET A 120 -15.93 2.64 -16.54
CA MET A 120 -15.95 1.33 -17.18
C MET A 120 -17.34 0.68 -17.15
N ALA A 121 -18.03 0.73 -16.02
CA ALA A 121 -19.38 0.18 -15.87
C ALA A 121 -20.39 0.85 -16.83
N ILE A 122 -20.34 2.17 -16.98
CA ILE A 122 -21.19 2.92 -17.93
C ILE A 122 -20.94 2.46 -19.37
N GLU A 123 -19.67 2.36 -19.79
CA GLU A 123 -19.32 1.93 -21.14
C GLU A 123 -19.69 0.47 -21.40
N LEU A 124 -19.48 -0.43 -20.43
CA LEU A 124 -19.88 -1.83 -20.51
C LEU A 124 -21.39 -1.98 -20.64
N GLY A 125 -22.18 -1.21 -19.87
CA GLY A 125 -23.64 -1.19 -19.98
C GLY A 125 -24.13 -0.64 -21.33
N ARG A 126 -23.40 0.31 -21.93
CA ARG A 126 -23.70 0.85 -23.27
C ARG A 126 -23.45 -0.19 -24.36
N ILE A 127 -22.32 -0.90 -24.29
CA ILE A 127 -21.92 -1.92 -25.28
C ILE A 127 -22.73 -3.20 -25.12
N ASN A 128 -23.15 -3.52 -23.88
CA ASN A 128 -23.90 -4.72 -23.56
C ASN A 128 -25.24 -4.38 -22.88
N PRO A 129 -26.26 -3.87 -23.62
CA PRO A 129 -27.57 -3.51 -23.03
C PRO A 129 -28.34 -4.68 -22.40
N HIS A 130 -27.91 -5.91 -22.68
CA HIS A 130 -28.51 -7.14 -22.16
C HIS A 130 -27.91 -7.60 -20.83
N TRP A 131 -26.83 -6.96 -20.35
CA TRP A 131 -26.23 -7.26 -19.05
C TRP A 131 -27.02 -6.61 -17.93
N ASP A 132 -27.16 -7.33 -16.81
CA ASP A 132 -27.73 -6.80 -15.58
C ASP A 132 -26.69 -6.05 -14.74
N ASP A 133 -27.14 -5.47 -13.61
CA ASP A 133 -26.28 -4.77 -12.66
C ASP A 133 -25.07 -5.60 -12.21
N GLU A 134 -25.33 -6.86 -11.86
CA GLU A 134 -24.31 -7.75 -11.30
C GLU A 134 -23.24 -8.07 -12.34
N ARG A 135 -23.63 -8.38 -13.57
CA ARG A 135 -22.67 -8.67 -14.64
C ARG A 135 -21.79 -7.46 -14.93
N ILE A 136 -22.38 -6.26 -15.06
CA ILE A 136 -21.61 -5.02 -15.31
C ILE A 136 -20.63 -4.76 -14.17
N TYR A 137 -21.07 -4.89 -12.90
CA TYR A 137 -20.21 -4.70 -11.73
C TYR A 137 -19.02 -5.67 -11.72
N GLN A 138 -19.26 -6.97 -11.93
CA GLN A 138 -18.21 -7.97 -11.88
C GLN A 138 -17.21 -7.82 -13.03
N GLU A 139 -17.66 -7.46 -14.23
CA GLU A 139 -16.76 -7.23 -15.38
C GLU A 139 -15.91 -5.97 -15.19
N ALA A 140 -16.50 -4.85 -14.73
CA ALA A 140 -15.75 -3.65 -14.40
C ALA A 140 -14.74 -3.90 -13.25
N ARG A 141 -15.13 -4.70 -12.26
CA ARG A 141 -14.24 -5.15 -11.17
C ARG A 141 -13.09 -6.01 -11.67
N HIS A 142 -13.37 -6.95 -12.57
CA HIS A 142 -12.39 -7.85 -13.13
C HIS A 142 -11.34 -7.10 -13.97
N ILE A 143 -11.78 -6.17 -14.84
CA ILE A 143 -10.89 -5.28 -15.58
C ILE A 143 -10.04 -4.43 -14.62
N MET A 144 -10.65 -3.86 -13.58
CA MET A 144 -9.91 -3.06 -12.59
C MET A 144 -8.81 -3.87 -11.89
N ALA A 145 -9.12 -5.10 -11.47
CA ALA A 145 -8.13 -5.99 -10.86
C ALA A 145 -6.96 -6.25 -11.82
N ALA A 146 -7.25 -6.53 -13.09
CA ALA A 146 -6.23 -6.70 -14.13
C ALA A 146 -5.38 -5.44 -14.34
N THR A 147 -6.00 -4.26 -14.38
CA THR A 147 -5.28 -2.98 -14.48
C THR A 147 -4.31 -2.77 -13.32
N VAL A 148 -4.76 -3.03 -12.08
CA VAL A 148 -3.89 -2.90 -10.89
C VAL A 148 -2.75 -3.93 -10.92
N GLN A 149 -3.03 -5.18 -11.31
CA GLN A 149 -2.01 -6.22 -11.49
C GLN A 149 -0.98 -5.80 -12.55
N HIS A 150 -1.44 -5.28 -13.68
CA HIS A 150 -0.59 -4.84 -14.77
C HIS A 150 0.32 -3.69 -14.34
N ILE A 151 -0.24 -2.61 -13.77
CA ILE A 151 0.56 -1.46 -13.28
C ILE A 151 1.57 -1.93 -12.23
N ALA A 152 1.16 -2.79 -11.29
CA ALA A 152 2.04 -3.28 -10.23
C ALA A 152 3.25 -4.05 -10.78
N PHE A 153 3.07 -4.96 -11.75
CA PHE A 153 4.14 -5.80 -12.26
C PHE A 153 4.92 -5.18 -13.44
N ASN A 154 4.28 -4.34 -14.25
CA ASN A 154 4.87 -3.73 -15.43
C ASN A 154 5.61 -2.43 -15.12
N GLU A 155 5.01 -1.58 -14.29
CA GLU A 155 5.49 -0.21 -14.11
C GLU A 155 6.20 -0.05 -12.76
N TRP A 156 5.56 -0.51 -11.68
CA TRP A 156 6.05 -0.23 -10.32
C TRP A 156 7.14 -1.19 -9.85
N LEU A 157 6.89 -2.51 -9.92
CA LEU A 157 7.80 -3.51 -9.37
C LEU A 157 9.20 -3.48 -9.99
N PRO A 158 9.39 -3.31 -11.32
CA PRO A 158 10.73 -3.21 -11.91
C PRO A 158 11.57 -2.08 -11.34
N ILE A 159 10.95 -0.91 -11.09
CA ILE A 159 11.62 0.25 -10.49
C ILE A 159 12.05 -0.07 -9.05
N VAL A 160 11.23 -0.81 -8.30
CA VAL A 160 11.48 -1.11 -6.89
C VAL A 160 12.61 -2.11 -6.70
N ILE A 161 12.54 -3.26 -7.36
CA ILE A 161 13.46 -4.39 -7.12
C ILE A 161 14.55 -4.53 -8.18
N GLY A 162 14.50 -3.76 -9.26
CA GLY A 162 15.43 -3.79 -10.37
C GLY A 162 15.24 -4.97 -11.31
N ASP A 163 15.72 -4.79 -12.54
CA ASP A 163 15.57 -5.75 -13.64
C ASP A 163 16.18 -7.13 -13.33
N ASN A 164 17.28 -7.15 -12.58
CA ASN A 164 17.94 -8.39 -12.20
C ASN A 164 17.03 -9.29 -11.34
N MET A 165 16.32 -8.72 -10.36
CA MET A 165 15.39 -9.48 -9.53
C MET A 165 14.12 -9.84 -10.29
N MET A 166 13.64 -8.95 -11.17
CA MET A 166 12.52 -9.25 -12.06
C MET A 166 12.77 -10.52 -12.88
N ASN A 167 13.97 -10.64 -13.47
CA ASN A 167 14.36 -11.80 -14.26
C ASN A 167 14.56 -13.05 -13.39
N ARG A 168 15.31 -12.95 -12.27
CA ARG A 168 15.59 -14.10 -11.39
C ARG A 168 14.33 -14.75 -10.81
N HIS A 169 13.26 -13.98 -10.63
CA HIS A 169 12.01 -14.45 -10.06
C HIS A 169 10.88 -14.65 -11.10
N ASN A 170 11.17 -14.56 -12.41
CA ASN A 170 10.18 -14.68 -13.49
C ASN A 170 8.98 -13.74 -13.30
N LEU A 171 9.24 -12.48 -12.94
CA LEU A 171 8.21 -11.48 -12.65
C LEU A 171 7.85 -10.61 -13.84
N LYS A 172 8.62 -10.67 -14.94
CA LYS A 172 8.28 -9.94 -16.17
C LYS A 172 6.99 -10.49 -16.77
N LEU A 173 6.17 -9.58 -17.29
CA LEU A 173 4.93 -9.91 -17.99
C LEU A 173 5.22 -10.62 -19.32
N VAL A 174 4.23 -11.31 -19.86
CA VAL A 174 4.35 -11.99 -21.14
C VAL A 174 4.34 -10.95 -22.25
N GLU A 175 5.36 -10.98 -23.10
CA GLU A 175 5.45 -10.10 -24.26
C GLU A 175 4.44 -10.53 -25.35
N ASN A 176 3.93 -9.55 -26.11
CA ASN A 176 3.08 -9.77 -27.29
C ASN A 176 1.70 -10.43 -27.04
N GLY A 177 1.08 -10.18 -25.88
CA GLY A 177 -0.31 -10.58 -25.60
C GLY A 177 -0.51 -12.08 -25.37
N GLY A 178 0.55 -12.85 -25.13
CA GLY A 178 0.44 -14.28 -24.85
C GLY A 178 -0.10 -14.60 -23.45
N TYR A 179 -0.42 -15.87 -23.25
CA TYR A 179 -0.82 -16.38 -21.94
C TYR A 179 0.37 -16.76 -21.06
N TRP A 180 0.25 -16.47 -19.76
CA TRP A 180 1.18 -16.93 -18.72
C TRP A 180 0.72 -18.28 -18.14
N ASN A 181 1.50 -19.33 -18.37
CA ASN A 181 1.18 -20.71 -17.96
C ASN A 181 1.81 -21.12 -16.61
N GLY A 182 2.02 -20.16 -15.71
CA GLY A 182 2.76 -20.39 -14.46
C GLY A 182 1.90 -20.62 -13.22
N TYR A 183 0.57 -20.60 -13.32
CA TYR A 183 -0.33 -20.81 -12.20
C TYR A 183 -0.09 -22.17 -11.52
N ASP A 184 0.02 -22.17 -10.19
CA ASP A 184 0.20 -23.38 -9.38
C ASP A 184 -0.77 -23.34 -8.19
N PRO A 185 -1.77 -24.23 -8.13
CA PRO A 185 -2.75 -24.25 -7.03
C PRO A 185 -2.13 -24.61 -5.67
N ARG A 186 -0.87 -25.07 -5.62
CA ARG A 186 -0.14 -25.34 -4.38
C ARG A 186 0.63 -24.11 -3.87
N SER A 187 0.74 -23.06 -4.68
CA SER A 187 1.37 -21.81 -4.27
C SER A 187 0.43 -21.01 -3.39
N HIS A 188 0.97 -20.39 -2.33
CA HIS A 188 0.17 -19.61 -1.39
C HIS A 188 0.35 -18.11 -1.65
N THR A 189 -0.75 -17.38 -1.77
CA THR A 189 -0.73 -15.94 -2.04
C THR A 189 -0.55 -15.08 -0.80
N SER A 190 -0.72 -15.64 0.41
CA SER A 190 -0.63 -14.82 1.62
C SER A 190 0.76 -14.25 1.82
N PRO A 191 0.85 -12.95 2.14
CA PRO A 191 2.12 -12.32 2.31
C PRO A 191 2.81 -12.80 3.57
N SER A 192 4.14 -12.87 3.53
CA SER A 192 4.93 -13.20 4.73
C SER A 192 4.86 -12.07 5.76
N GLN A 193 5.06 -12.39 7.04
CA GLN A 193 5.13 -11.36 8.09
C GLN A 193 6.26 -10.36 7.80
N ALA A 194 7.45 -10.83 7.43
CA ALA A 194 8.57 -9.96 7.04
C ALA A 194 8.22 -9.01 5.89
N PHE A 195 7.42 -9.44 4.92
CA PHE A 195 6.91 -8.55 3.88
C PHE A 195 6.01 -7.45 4.48
N THR A 196 4.99 -7.82 5.25
CA THR A 196 3.96 -6.87 5.76
C THR A 196 4.43 -5.95 6.89
N THR A 197 5.33 -6.41 7.75
CA THR A 197 5.80 -5.64 8.92
C THR A 197 7.09 -4.88 8.65
N SER A 198 7.81 -5.23 7.59
CA SER A 198 9.15 -4.68 7.33
C SER A 198 9.36 -4.35 5.87
N ALA A 199 9.58 -5.32 4.98
CA ALA A 199 10.07 -5.05 3.64
C ALA A 199 9.14 -4.13 2.83
N PHE A 200 7.82 -4.32 2.87
CA PHE A 200 6.86 -3.48 2.14
C PHE A 200 6.55 -2.14 2.84
N ARG A 201 7.20 -1.86 3.99
CA ARG A 201 7.17 -0.56 4.67
C ARG A 201 8.36 0.32 4.32
N PHE A 202 9.16 -0.08 3.33
CA PHE A 202 10.23 0.74 2.81
C PHE A 202 9.72 2.09 2.27
N GLY A 203 8.50 2.13 1.72
CA GLY A 203 7.88 3.35 1.22
C GLY A 203 7.71 4.46 2.26
N HIS A 204 7.88 4.18 3.55
CA HIS A 204 7.90 5.23 4.58
C HIS A 204 9.11 6.18 4.44
N THR A 205 10.20 5.76 3.81
CA THR A 205 11.36 6.63 3.52
C THR A 205 11.05 7.65 2.42
N PHE A 206 10.11 7.33 1.52
CA PHE A 206 9.68 8.20 0.42
C PHE A 206 8.70 9.31 0.83
N ILE A 207 8.22 9.29 2.08
CA ILE A 207 7.19 10.21 2.54
C ILE A 207 7.73 11.64 2.58
N GLN A 208 7.09 12.52 1.80
CA GLN A 208 7.36 13.94 1.81
C GLN A 208 6.83 14.61 3.09
N GLY A 209 7.56 15.62 3.58
CA GLY A 209 7.11 16.43 4.72
C GLY A 209 5.97 17.40 4.38
N LYS A 210 5.67 17.58 3.09
CA LYS A 210 4.65 18.50 2.63
C LYS A 210 3.86 17.89 1.48
N VAL A 211 2.58 18.25 1.42
CA VAL A 211 1.69 17.99 0.30
C VAL A 211 1.65 19.25 -0.55
N MET A 212 2.12 19.13 -1.78
CA MET A 212 2.16 20.22 -2.75
C MET A 212 0.90 20.19 -3.61
N ARG A 213 0.39 21.37 -3.97
CA ARG A 213 -0.74 21.55 -4.88
C ARG A 213 -0.28 22.28 -6.12
N PHE A 214 -0.66 21.77 -7.29
CA PHE A 214 -0.25 22.31 -8.59
C PHE A 214 -1.48 22.61 -9.46
N ASP A 215 -1.37 23.58 -10.37
CA ASP A 215 -2.41 23.83 -11.37
C ASP A 215 -2.21 22.95 -12.62
N ASN A 216 -3.12 23.07 -13.59
CA ASN A 216 -3.06 22.32 -14.84
C ASN A 216 -1.89 22.75 -15.76
N ASN A 217 -1.17 23.82 -15.42
CA ASN A 217 0.03 24.28 -16.12
C ASN A 217 1.30 23.89 -15.37
N HIS A 218 1.22 22.99 -14.38
CA HIS A 218 2.33 22.53 -13.55
C HIS A 218 2.97 23.65 -12.71
N ASN A 219 2.23 24.72 -12.39
CA ASN A 219 2.67 25.74 -11.45
C ASN A 219 2.25 25.38 -10.02
N MET A 220 3.17 25.51 -9.08
CA MET A 220 2.85 25.33 -7.65
C MET A 220 1.87 26.42 -7.18
N ILE A 221 0.71 26.01 -6.72
CA ILE A 221 -0.33 26.89 -6.16
C ILE A 221 -0.07 27.10 -4.66
N ALA A 222 0.19 26.00 -3.94
CA ALA A 222 0.32 26.03 -2.48
C ALA A 222 0.98 24.75 -1.95
N GLN A 223 1.28 24.76 -0.65
CA GLN A 223 1.77 23.59 0.09
C GLN A 223 1.14 23.52 1.49
N HIS A 224 1.00 22.31 2.02
CA HIS A 224 0.53 22.04 3.36
C HIS A 224 1.48 21.06 4.06
N SER A 225 1.78 21.26 5.35
CA SER A 225 2.49 20.24 6.13
C SER A 225 1.70 18.94 6.16
N LEU A 226 2.38 17.80 5.96
CA LEU A 226 1.70 16.50 5.89
C LEU A 226 0.88 16.22 7.15
N ARG A 227 1.40 16.55 8.35
CA ARG A 227 0.69 16.32 9.63
C ARG A 227 -0.73 16.88 9.68
N ASN A 228 -0.99 17.97 8.95
CA ASN A 228 -2.30 18.64 8.94
C ASN A 228 -3.32 17.96 8.03
N LEU A 229 -2.89 16.95 7.26
CA LEU A 229 -3.69 16.23 6.28
C LEU A 229 -3.77 14.73 6.58
N LEU A 230 -3.06 14.25 7.61
CA LEU A 230 -3.17 12.88 8.09
C LEU A 230 -4.49 12.68 8.84
N ARG A 231 -5.32 11.72 8.42
CA ARG A 231 -6.67 11.48 8.99
C ARG A 231 -7.58 12.71 8.95
N ARG A 232 -7.33 13.65 8.03
CA ARG A 232 -8.07 14.91 7.86
C ARG A 232 -8.34 15.18 6.36
N PRO A 233 -9.21 14.39 5.72
CA PRO A 233 -9.43 14.47 4.27
C PRO A 233 -10.21 15.72 3.83
N TYR A 234 -10.58 16.60 4.77
CA TYR A 234 -11.57 17.67 4.58
C TYR A 234 -11.23 18.69 3.50
N ILE A 235 -9.96 18.82 3.13
CA ILE A 235 -9.53 19.72 2.06
C ILE A 235 -10.20 19.39 0.72
N VAL A 236 -10.51 18.12 0.42
CA VAL A 236 -11.15 17.72 -0.86
C VAL A 236 -12.61 18.16 -1.00
N TYR A 237 -13.24 18.65 0.08
CA TYR A 237 -14.58 19.23 0.03
C TYR A 237 -14.60 20.65 -0.56
N ARG A 238 -13.45 21.19 -0.98
CA ARG A 238 -13.39 22.43 -1.77
C ARG A 238 -13.30 22.10 -3.26
N PRO A 239 -14.07 22.79 -4.13
CA PRO A 239 -13.98 22.63 -5.59
C PRO A 239 -12.54 22.75 -6.09
N GLY A 240 -12.15 21.93 -7.07
CA GLY A 240 -10.81 21.92 -7.68
C GLY A 240 -9.71 21.18 -6.92
N MET A 241 -9.87 20.90 -5.61
CA MET A 241 -8.77 20.31 -4.81
C MET A 241 -8.34 18.92 -5.26
N MET A 242 -9.28 18.11 -5.78
CA MET A 242 -8.96 16.79 -6.32
C MET A 242 -7.92 16.87 -7.44
N ASP A 243 -8.07 17.83 -8.35
CA ASP A 243 -7.19 17.98 -9.50
C ASP A 243 -5.85 18.54 -9.06
N GLU A 244 -5.84 19.54 -8.18
CA GLU A 244 -4.60 20.14 -7.68
C GLU A 244 -3.73 19.17 -6.87
N LEU A 245 -4.36 18.29 -6.08
CA LEU A 245 -3.67 17.23 -5.33
C LEU A 245 -3.21 16.09 -6.24
N ALA A 246 -3.98 15.76 -7.28
CA ALA A 246 -3.56 14.78 -8.27
C ALA A 246 -2.35 15.29 -9.08
N MET A 247 -2.33 16.57 -9.47
CA MET A 247 -1.16 17.21 -10.07
C MET A 247 0.04 17.22 -9.09
N GLY A 248 -0.23 17.42 -7.80
CA GLY A 248 0.77 17.27 -6.74
C GLY A 248 1.47 15.90 -6.74
N LEU A 249 0.75 14.80 -7.00
CA LEU A 249 1.34 13.46 -7.13
C LEU A 249 2.22 13.29 -8.37
N VAL A 250 1.92 14.01 -9.45
CA VAL A 250 2.67 13.96 -10.71
C VAL A 250 3.94 14.81 -10.62
N ASP A 251 3.82 16.03 -10.09
CA ASP A 251 4.87 17.05 -10.16
C ASP A 251 5.84 17.07 -8.96
N THR A 252 5.52 16.32 -7.89
CA THR A 252 6.36 16.28 -6.69
C THR A 252 7.21 15.02 -6.67
N PRO A 253 8.55 15.13 -6.72
CA PRO A 253 9.44 13.99 -6.52
C PRO A 253 9.22 13.35 -5.14
N ALA A 254 9.39 12.03 -5.06
CA ALA A 254 9.46 11.34 -3.77
C ALA A 254 10.72 11.76 -2.99
N GLN A 255 10.73 11.53 -1.66
CA GLN A 255 11.99 11.54 -0.90
C GLN A 255 12.90 10.37 -1.34
N SER A 256 14.19 10.46 -1.02
CA SER A 256 15.18 9.45 -1.36
C SER A 256 15.01 8.17 -0.54
N TYR A 257 15.49 7.04 -1.08
CA TYR A 257 15.66 5.81 -0.28
C TYR A 257 16.88 5.95 0.62
N ASP A 258 16.66 6.24 1.90
CA ASP A 258 17.71 6.28 2.90
C ASP A 258 17.18 5.94 4.31
N SER A 259 18.05 5.97 5.31
CA SER A 259 17.72 5.68 6.71
C SER A 259 17.03 6.85 7.44
N PHE A 260 16.62 7.90 6.73
CA PHE A 260 15.94 9.06 7.30
C PHE A 260 14.44 9.04 6.96
N ILE A 261 13.66 9.59 7.89
CA ILE A 261 12.22 9.74 7.74
C ILE A 261 11.83 11.14 8.20
N THR A 262 10.92 11.78 7.45
CA THR A 262 10.42 13.10 7.77
C THR A 262 9.83 13.19 9.19
N LYS A 263 10.09 14.31 9.88
CA LYS A 263 9.54 14.59 11.22
C LYS A 263 8.01 14.56 11.26
N GLU A 264 7.36 14.78 10.12
CA GLU A 264 5.90 14.72 10.01
C GLU A 264 5.34 13.35 10.42
N VAL A 265 6.10 12.26 10.26
CA VAL A 265 5.66 10.91 10.66
C VAL A 265 6.55 10.26 11.72
N SER A 266 7.76 10.79 11.99
CA SER A 266 8.60 10.31 13.11
C SER A 266 8.36 11.03 14.45
N GLY A 267 7.58 12.13 14.47
CA GLY A 267 7.19 12.78 15.72
C GLY A 267 5.81 13.47 15.71
N HIS A 268 5.14 13.48 14.56
CA HIS A 268 3.86 14.18 14.37
C HIS A 268 2.79 13.31 13.69
N LEU A 269 2.99 11.97 13.63
CA LEU A 269 2.01 11.05 13.05
C LEU A 269 0.70 11.12 13.84
N PHE A 270 -0.39 11.47 13.16
CA PHE A 270 -1.74 11.66 13.73
C PHE A 270 -1.77 12.56 14.98
N GLN A 271 -0.93 13.58 15.03
CA GLN A 271 -0.92 14.54 16.13
C GLN A 271 -2.27 15.30 16.20
N GLU A 272 -2.90 15.32 17.37
CA GLU A 272 -4.08 16.15 17.65
C GLU A 272 -3.68 17.57 18.09
N GLU A 273 -4.62 18.52 18.04
CA GLU A 273 -4.30 19.95 18.30
C GLU A 273 -3.81 20.21 19.73
N ASP A 274 -4.34 19.47 20.70
CA ASP A 274 -3.97 19.59 22.11
C ASP A 274 -2.71 18.76 22.47
N ASP A 275 -2.17 17.98 21.53
CA ASP A 275 -1.02 17.11 21.74
C ASP A 275 0.30 17.86 21.52
N PHE A 276 1.22 17.76 22.48
CA PHE A 276 2.59 18.28 22.33
C PHE A 276 3.39 17.55 21.23
N ALA A 277 3.11 16.26 21.00
CA ALA A 277 3.76 15.43 19.99
C ALA A 277 2.81 14.32 19.50
N GLY A 278 2.97 13.92 18.25
CA GLY A 278 2.26 12.78 17.66
C GLY A 278 2.97 11.45 17.93
N MET A 279 2.58 10.44 17.16
CA MET A 279 3.26 9.14 17.16
C MET A 279 4.52 9.14 16.29
N ASP A 280 5.33 8.09 16.46
CA ASP A 280 6.55 7.82 15.69
C ASP A 280 6.33 6.56 14.84
N LEU A 281 6.16 6.74 13.53
CA LEU A 281 5.94 5.67 12.55
C LEU A 281 7.13 4.68 12.46
N PRO A 282 8.40 5.11 12.34
CA PRO A 282 9.55 4.20 12.44
C PRO A 282 9.51 3.35 13.72
N MET A 283 9.25 3.94 14.89
CA MET A 283 9.10 3.20 16.15
C MET A 283 7.98 2.15 16.07
N LEU A 284 6.81 2.51 15.50
CA LEU A 284 5.71 1.56 15.28
C LEU A 284 6.11 0.41 14.33
N ASN A 285 6.98 0.64 13.35
CA ASN A 285 7.48 -0.43 12.46
C ASN A 285 8.34 -1.43 13.24
N LEU A 286 9.28 -0.93 14.04
CA LEU A 286 10.15 -1.78 14.88
C LEU A 286 9.33 -2.60 15.88
N LEU A 287 8.45 -1.93 16.64
CA LEU A 287 7.61 -2.62 17.62
C LEU A 287 6.66 -3.62 16.95
N ARG A 288 6.14 -3.34 15.75
CA ARG A 288 5.27 -4.28 15.03
C ARG A 288 6.02 -5.52 14.58
N ALA A 289 7.22 -5.39 14.04
CA ALA A 289 8.04 -6.54 13.65
C ALA A 289 8.39 -7.42 14.86
N ARG A 290 8.82 -6.80 15.97
CA ARG A 290 9.08 -7.49 17.25
C ARG A 290 7.84 -8.18 17.80
N GLU A 291 6.69 -7.49 17.80
CA GLU A 291 5.42 -8.04 18.29
C GLU A 291 4.95 -9.25 17.48
N GLN A 292 5.24 -9.27 16.18
CA GLN A 292 4.91 -10.38 15.30
C GLN A 292 5.95 -11.49 15.28
N GLY A 293 7.08 -11.33 15.98
CA GLY A 293 8.12 -12.36 16.07
C GLY A 293 8.93 -12.52 14.78
N VAL A 294 9.10 -11.44 14.03
CA VAL A 294 9.88 -11.44 12.79
C VAL A 294 11.37 -11.56 13.14
N PRO A 295 12.11 -12.52 12.54
CA PRO A 295 13.55 -12.62 12.73
C PRO A 295 14.29 -11.34 12.36
N GLY A 296 15.45 -11.13 13.01
CA GLY A 296 16.31 -9.98 12.76
C GLY A 296 16.83 -9.91 11.32
N TYR A 297 17.39 -8.76 10.98
CA TYR A 297 17.96 -8.43 9.67
C TYR A 297 18.96 -9.50 9.18
N ASN A 298 19.88 -9.93 10.05
CA ASN A 298 20.95 -10.85 9.65
C ASN A 298 20.43 -12.25 9.23
N PHE A 299 19.31 -12.70 9.82
CA PHE A 299 18.62 -13.92 9.38
C PHE A 299 18.12 -13.79 7.94
N TYR A 300 17.50 -12.66 7.59
CA TYR A 300 16.96 -12.45 6.24
C TYR A 300 18.05 -12.22 5.19
N ARG A 301 19.19 -11.62 5.57
CA ARG A 301 20.37 -11.57 4.72
C ARG A 301 20.78 -12.97 4.28
N GLU A 302 20.99 -13.86 5.24
CA GLU A 302 21.35 -15.26 5.00
C GLU A 302 20.28 -16.02 4.21
N TRP A 303 19.00 -15.86 4.56
CA TRP A 303 17.87 -16.47 3.84
C TRP A 303 17.75 -15.99 2.37
N CYS A 304 18.24 -14.78 2.09
CA CYS A 304 18.36 -14.20 0.75
C CYS A 304 19.69 -14.53 0.05
N GLY A 305 20.55 -15.35 0.66
CA GLY A 305 21.83 -15.79 0.09
C GLY A 305 22.98 -14.80 0.26
N LEU A 306 22.82 -13.78 1.11
CA LEU A 306 23.90 -12.87 1.48
C LEU A 306 24.71 -13.45 2.65
N LYS A 307 25.98 -13.03 2.77
CA LYS A 307 26.82 -13.44 3.90
C LYS A 307 26.26 -12.86 5.21
N ARG A 308 26.07 -13.73 6.21
CA ARG A 308 25.77 -13.33 7.59
C ARG A 308 26.90 -12.46 8.15
N ALA A 309 26.57 -11.34 8.79
CA ALA A 309 27.55 -10.52 9.49
C ALA A 309 27.90 -11.13 10.85
N GLU A 310 29.18 -11.24 11.15
CA GLU A 310 29.69 -11.69 12.45
C GLU A 310 30.06 -10.49 13.34
N SER A 311 30.39 -9.35 12.73
CA SER A 311 30.59 -8.08 13.42
C SER A 311 29.86 -6.93 12.74
N PHE A 312 29.80 -5.76 13.40
CA PHE A 312 29.16 -4.58 12.79
C PHE A 312 29.96 -4.06 11.58
N GLU A 313 31.27 -4.26 11.55
CA GLU A 313 32.15 -3.89 10.43
C GLU A 313 31.80 -4.65 9.14
N ASP A 314 31.32 -5.89 9.24
CA ASP A 314 30.84 -6.66 8.08
C ASP A 314 29.64 -6.02 7.38
N LEU A 315 28.94 -5.09 8.06
CA LEU A 315 27.81 -4.36 7.50
C LEU A 315 28.23 -3.11 6.72
N ILE A 316 29.46 -2.60 6.90
CA ILE A 316 29.94 -1.36 6.28
C ILE A 316 29.73 -1.33 4.76
N PRO A 317 30.02 -2.39 3.99
CA PRO A 317 29.79 -2.39 2.55
C PRO A 317 28.32 -2.23 2.15
N MET A 318 27.39 -2.58 3.04
CA MET A 318 25.95 -2.57 2.77
C MET A 318 25.27 -1.31 3.30
N VAL A 319 25.65 -0.82 4.48
CA VAL A 319 24.93 0.28 5.17
C VAL A 319 25.78 1.53 5.41
N GLY A 320 27.09 1.46 5.09
CA GLY A 320 28.08 2.50 5.34
C GLY A 320 28.61 2.52 6.77
N ASN A 321 29.79 3.15 6.94
CA ASN A 321 30.53 3.19 8.20
C ASN A 321 29.73 3.85 9.34
N ARG A 322 29.09 4.99 9.05
CA ARG A 322 28.29 5.73 10.05
C ARG A 322 27.17 4.87 10.63
N THR A 323 26.40 4.19 9.77
CA THR A 323 25.26 3.38 10.19
C THR A 323 25.71 2.13 10.93
N ALA A 324 26.75 1.44 10.43
CA ALA A 324 27.35 0.30 11.12
C ALA A 324 27.82 0.67 12.55
N LYS A 325 28.48 1.81 12.70
CA LYS A 325 28.87 2.34 14.02
C LYS A 325 27.66 2.60 14.92
N MET A 326 26.64 3.28 14.41
CA MET A 326 25.41 3.52 15.19
C MET A 326 24.74 2.21 15.64
N TYR A 327 24.75 1.16 14.80
CA TYR A 327 24.27 -0.15 15.21
C TYR A 327 25.11 -0.77 16.32
N SER A 328 26.44 -0.62 16.28
CA SER A 328 27.31 -1.12 17.36
C SER A 328 27.09 -0.43 18.70
N GLU A 329 26.58 0.80 18.71
CA GLU A 329 26.23 1.55 19.91
C GLU A 329 24.84 1.18 20.46
N LEU A 330 23.95 0.62 19.62
CA LEU A 330 22.54 0.36 19.94
C LEU A 330 22.22 -1.12 20.19
N TYR A 331 22.83 -2.02 19.42
CA TYR A 331 22.57 -3.45 19.46
C TYR A 331 23.78 -4.19 20.05
N ALA A 332 23.52 -5.29 20.77
CA ALA A 332 24.58 -6.11 21.34
C ALA A 332 25.30 -6.94 20.26
N HIS A 333 24.56 -7.39 19.24
CA HIS A 333 25.07 -8.18 18.12
C HIS A 333 24.36 -7.83 16.80
N PRO A 334 24.99 -7.99 15.61
CA PRO A 334 24.32 -7.79 14.31
C PRO A 334 23.02 -8.59 14.12
N ASP A 335 22.86 -9.69 14.85
CA ASP A 335 21.65 -10.52 14.84
C ASP A 335 20.43 -9.84 15.46
N ASP A 336 20.65 -8.86 16.34
CA ASP A 336 19.58 -8.16 17.06
C ASP A 336 18.98 -7.00 16.25
N ILE A 337 19.60 -6.63 15.11
CA ILE A 337 19.13 -5.54 14.27
C ILE A 337 17.74 -5.89 13.72
N ASP A 338 16.74 -5.05 13.99
CA ASP A 338 15.39 -5.23 13.44
C ASP A 338 15.42 -5.20 11.90
N LEU A 339 14.68 -6.13 11.27
CA LEU A 339 14.63 -6.27 9.81
C LEU A 339 14.30 -4.96 9.10
N TRP A 340 13.34 -4.19 9.61
CA TRP A 340 12.96 -2.93 8.97
C TRP A 340 14.11 -1.92 8.98
N SER A 341 14.78 -1.75 10.12
CA SER A 341 15.90 -0.82 10.27
C SER A 341 17.07 -1.21 9.36
N GLY A 342 17.47 -2.48 9.39
CA GLY A 342 18.57 -2.99 8.59
C GLY A 342 18.30 -2.85 7.08
N GLY A 343 17.10 -3.23 6.63
CA GLY A 343 16.77 -3.21 5.20
C GLY A 343 16.65 -1.81 4.60
N VAL A 344 16.05 -0.83 5.29
CA VAL A 344 16.02 0.57 4.80
C VAL A 344 17.40 1.24 4.81
N SER A 345 18.34 0.68 5.56
CA SER A 345 19.71 1.21 5.66
C SER A 345 20.67 0.63 4.63
N GLU A 346 20.28 -0.42 3.91
CA GLU A 346 21.09 -0.95 2.81
C GLU A 346 21.18 0.06 1.65
N PHE A 347 22.35 0.17 1.01
CA PHE A 347 22.46 0.86 -0.25
C PHE A 347 21.56 0.20 -1.32
N PRO A 348 20.86 0.98 -2.15
CA PRO A 348 20.07 0.44 -3.24
C PRO A 348 20.91 -0.44 -4.18
N MET A 349 20.32 -1.50 -4.72
CA MET A 349 20.95 -2.25 -5.81
C MET A 349 21.00 -1.41 -7.09
N PRO A 350 21.89 -1.73 -8.06
CA PRO A 350 21.84 -1.13 -9.38
C PRO A 350 20.44 -1.24 -10.00
N ASP A 351 19.94 -0.11 -10.52
CA ASP A 351 18.62 0.03 -11.15
C ASP A 351 17.42 -0.36 -10.26
N ALA A 352 17.59 -0.32 -8.94
CA ALA A 352 16.53 -0.59 -7.97
C ALA A 352 16.42 0.54 -6.95
N LEU A 353 15.24 0.70 -6.36
CA LEU A 353 15.05 1.63 -5.24
C LEU A 353 15.51 1.06 -3.90
N VAL A 354 15.50 -0.26 -3.73
CA VAL A 354 15.77 -0.91 -2.44
C VAL A 354 17.06 -1.73 -2.44
N GLY A 355 17.58 -1.98 -1.24
CA GLY A 355 18.73 -2.86 -1.03
C GLY A 355 18.42 -4.35 -1.28
N PRO A 356 19.46 -5.21 -1.35
CA PRO A 356 19.33 -6.61 -1.75
C PRO A 356 18.41 -7.44 -0.84
N THR A 357 18.37 -7.18 0.47
CA THR A 357 17.53 -7.96 1.38
C THR A 357 16.05 -7.68 1.14
N PHE A 358 15.66 -6.41 1.02
CA PHE A 358 14.27 -6.06 0.72
C PHE A 358 13.87 -6.45 -0.69
N ALA A 359 14.75 -6.29 -1.68
CA ALA A 359 14.45 -6.72 -3.05
C ALA A 359 14.13 -8.22 -3.12
N CYS A 360 14.91 -9.05 -2.42
CA CYS A 360 14.67 -10.49 -2.31
C CYS A 360 13.31 -10.81 -1.64
N ILE A 361 12.99 -10.20 -0.49
CA ILE A 361 11.73 -10.45 0.23
C ILE A 361 10.53 -10.02 -0.63
N ILE A 362 10.60 -8.84 -1.25
CA ILE A 362 9.56 -8.30 -2.12
C ILE A 362 9.39 -9.20 -3.34
N ALA A 363 10.45 -9.53 -4.06
CA ALA A 363 10.39 -10.36 -5.26
C ALA A 363 9.76 -11.74 -4.99
N ARG A 364 10.17 -12.40 -3.90
CA ARG A 364 9.59 -13.70 -3.50
C ARG A 364 8.10 -13.59 -3.16
N ASN A 365 7.69 -12.51 -2.51
CA ASN A 365 6.27 -12.28 -2.18
C ASN A 365 5.43 -12.06 -3.44
N PHE A 366 5.88 -11.20 -4.36
CA PHE A 366 5.19 -10.94 -5.62
C PHE A 366 5.16 -12.18 -6.54
N ALA A 367 6.22 -13.00 -6.56
CA ALA A 367 6.24 -14.25 -7.31
C ALA A 367 5.17 -15.22 -6.80
N ASN A 368 5.03 -15.34 -5.48
CA ASN A 368 4.00 -16.18 -4.86
C ASN A 368 2.58 -15.68 -5.14
N ILE A 369 2.37 -14.36 -5.14
CA ILE A 369 1.08 -13.75 -5.50
C ILE A 369 0.72 -14.09 -6.95
N ARG A 370 1.59 -13.83 -7.92
CA ARG A 370 1.34 -14.14 -9.35
C ARG A 370 1.07 -15.63 -9.54
N LYS A 371 1.90 -16.48 -8.93
CA LYS A 371 1.83 -17.94 -9.08
C LYS A 371 0.62 -18.58 -8.40
N GLY A 372 0.22 -18.07 -7.24
CA GLY A 372 -0.91 -18.61 -6.48
C GLY A 372 -2.26 -18.02 -6.88
N ASP A 373 -2.28 -16.96 -7.69
CA ASP A 373 -3.53 -16.32 -8.11
C ASP A 373 -4.12 -17.00 -9.35
N ARG A 374 -5.24 -17.70 -9.17
CA ARG A 374 -6.00 -18.30 -10.27
C ARG A 374 -6.57 -17.25 -11.22
N PHE A 375 -6.82 -16.04 -10.71
CA PHE A 375 -7.37 -14.91 -11.46
C PHE A 375 -6.29 -13.93 -11.93
N TRP A 376 -5.01 -14.35 -11.93
CA TRP A 376 -3.96 -13.57 -12.58
C TRP A 376 -4.35 -13.30 -14.04
N TYR A 377 -4.29 -12.03 -14.45
CA TYR A 377 -4.94 -11.57 -15.69
C TYR A 377 -4.38 -12.20 -16.98
N GLU A 378 -3.14 -12.72 -16.96
CA GLU A 378 -2.54 -13.42 -18.10
C GLU A 378 -2.78 -14.94 -18.09
N ASN A 379 -3.49 -15.50 -17.10
CA ASN A 379 -3.74 -16.95 -17.04
C ASN A 379 -4.67 -17.40 -18.19
N PRO A 380 -4.39 -18.53 -18.87
CA PRO A 380 -5.30 -19.12 -19.84
C PRO A 380 -6.34 -20.04 -19.22
N GLY A 381 -7.37 -20.36 -20.01
CA GLY A 381 -8.24 -21.54 -19.79
C GLY A 381 -9.19 -21.45 -18.60
N MET A 382 -9.30 -20.30 -17.95
CA MET A 382 -10.26 -20.05 -16.87
C MET A 382 -11.50 -19.33 -17.44
N PRO A 383 -12.69 -19.50 -16.85
CA PRO A 383 -13.86 -18.69 -17.22
C PRO A 383 -13.65 -17.19 -17.05
N SER A 384 -12.68 -16.79 -16.23
CA SER A 384 -12.25 -15.41 -16.02
C SER A 384 -11.00 -15.04 -16.84
N SER A 385 -10.52 -15.86 -17.76
CA SER A 385 -9.35 -15.50 -18.56
C SER A 385 -9.72 -14.39 -19.56
N PHE A 386 -8.88 -13.37 -19.65
CA PHE A 386 -8.96 -12.42 -20.76
C PHE A 386 -8.62 -13.11 -22.08
N THR A 387 -9.18 -12.60 -23.17
CA THR A 387 -8.74 -12.97 -24.51
C THR A 387 -7.39 -12.31 -24.81
N PRO A 388 -6.46 -12.99 -25.50
CA PRO A 388 -5.15 -12.47 -25.88
C PRO A 388 -5.22 -11.20 -26.72
#